data_AF-A0A8X6HD66-F1
#
_entry.id   AF-A0A8X6HD66-F1
#
_cell.length_a   1.000
_cell.length_b   1.000
_cell.length_c   1.000
_cell.angle_alpha   90.00
_cell.angle_beta   90.00
_cell.angle_gamma   90.00
#
_symmetry.space_group_name_H-M   'P 1'
#
loop_
_entity.id
_entity.type
_entity.pdbx_description
1 polymer ?
#
loop_
_entity_poly.entity_id
_entity_poly.type
_entity_poly.pdbx_seq_one_letter_code
_entity_poly.pdbx_strand_id
1 'polypeptide(L)'
;MAVLHPLESRMHQTKARAKRILCVVWIIPCCVASPFLYPAEAFSNTLQSSYGMITRLTCFISLPEKVRKGYYTFLFVFIYILPLTFIAGTCLQVARCLLKDIPVHRQGSIRRQETNRRK
;
A
#
# COMPACT_ATOMS: atom_id res chain seq x y z
N MET A 1 -14.46 -0.23 4.95
CA MET A 1 -15.72 0.54 4.84
C MET A 1 -16.88 -0.31 4.33
N ALA A 2 -16.78 -0.99 3.18
CA ALA A 2 -17.91 -1.79 2.66
C ALA A 2 -18.42 -2.89 3.61
N VAL A 3 -17.51 -3.56 4.34
CA VAL A 3 -17.87 -4.64 5.28
C VAL A 3 -18.32 -4.10 6.64
N LEU A 4 -17.62 -3.10 7.19
CA LEU A 4 -17.87 -2.57 8.54
C LEU A 4 -19.02 -1.56 8.61
N HIS A 5 -19.23 -0.77 7.55
CA HIS A 5 -20.22 0.31 7.49
C HIS A 5 -20.89 0.36 6.10
N PRO A 6 -21.78 -0.62 5.79
CA PRO A 6 -22.36 -0.78 4.46
C PRO A 6 -23.24 0.40 4.04
N LEU A 7 -23.99 1.01 4.96
CA LEU A 7 -24.88 2.15 4.67
C LEU A 7 -24.09 3.45 4.45
N GLU A 8 -23.10 3.75 5.29
CA GLU A 8 -22.25 4.93 5.09
C GLU A 8 -21.40 4.81 3.83
N SER A 9 -20.90 3.61 3.51
CA SER A 9 -20.15 3.37 2.27
C SER A 9 -20.98 3.66 1.03
N ARG A 10 -22.29 3.38 1.04
CA ARG A 10 -23.20 3.65 -0.09
C ARG A 10 -23.57 5.13 -0.18
N MET A 11 -23.66 5.82 0.95
CA MET A 11 -24.00 7.24 1.00
C MET A 11 -22.81 8.16 0.67
N HIS A 12 -21.58 7.76 1.03
CA HIS A 12 -20.36 8.56 0.85
C HIS A 12 -19.53 8.20 -0.40
N GLN A 13 -19.91 7.16 -1.16
CA GLN A 13 -19.28 6.84 -2.44
C GLN A 13 -19.87 7.67 -3.58
N THR A 14 -19.32 8.87 -3.79
CA THR A 14 -19.59 9.67 -4.98
C THR A 14 -18.53 9.45 -6.06
N LYS A 15 -18.96 9.45 -7.33
CA LYS A 15 -18.04 9.32 -8.49
C LYS A 15 -16.93 10.38 -8.48
N ALA A 16 -17.28 11.60 -8.08
CA ALA A 16 -16.34 12.72 -7.99
C ALA A 16 -15.22 12.49 -6.95
N ARG A 17 -15.57 11.93 -5.78
CA ARG A 17 -14.59 11.61 -4.73
C ARG A 17 -13.66 10.48 -5.16
N ALA A 18 -14.20 9.43 -5.79
CA ALA A 18 -13.39 8.34 -6.32
C ALA A 18 -12.39 8.83 -7.39
N LYS A 19 -12.84 9.69 -8.32
CA LYS A 19 -11.96 10.33 -9.31
C LYS A 19 -10.85 11.16 -8.65
N ARG A 20 -11.19 11.99 -7.65
CA ARG A 20 -10.20 12.78 -6.91
C ARG A 20 -9.16 11.89 -6.22
N ILE A 21 -9.58 10.81 -5.56
CA ILE A 21 -8.68 9.85 -4.91
C ILE A 21 -7.74 9.23 -5.93
N LEU A 22 -8.26 8.74 -7.06
CA LEU A 22 -7.43 8.18 -8.13
C LEU A 22 -6.41 9.20 -8.64
N CYS A 23 -6.83 10.42 -8.95
CA CYS A 23 -5.89 11.47 -9.37
C CYS A 23 -4.78 11.70 -8.35
N VAL A 24 -5.10 11.78 -7.07
CA VAL A 24 -4.11 11.97 -6.00
C VAL A 24 -3.15 10.78 -5.90
N VAL A 25 -3.67 9.56 -5.97
CA VAL A 25 -2.87 8.32 -5.95
C VAL A 25 -1.93 8.20 -7.14
N TRP A 26 -2.24 8.85 -8.28
CA TRP A 26 -1.36 8.92 -9.44
C TRP A 26 -0.35 10.07 -9.36
N ILE A 27 -0.80 11.26 -8.96
CA ILE A 27 0.05 12.46 -8.94
C ILE A 27 1.13 12.35 -7.86
N ILE A 28 0.79 11.85 -6.66
CA ILE A 28 1.75 11.77 -5.55
C ILE A 28 2.97 10.90 -5.93
N PRO A 29 2.83 9.67 -6.43
CA PRO A 29 3.97 8.88 -6.88
C PRO A 29 4.77 9.55 -7.99
N CYS A 30 4.14 10.23 -8.94
CA CYS A 30 4.86 10.97 -9.97
C CYS A 30 5.70 12.11 -9.39
N CYS A 31 5.13 12.89 -8.46
CA CYS A 31 5.85 13.95 -7.76
C CYS A 31 7.00 13.40 -6.93
N VAL A 32 6.75 12.31 -6.20
CA VAL A 32 7.77 11.64 -5.39
C VAL A 32 8.83 10.98 -6.27
N ALA A 33 8.50 10.50 -7.47
CA ALA A 33 9.47 9.91 -8.39
C ALA A 33 10.32 10.97 -9.12
N SER A 34 9.84 12.21 -9.23
CA SER A 34 10.51 13.31 -9.94
C SER A 34 11.99 13.53 -9.55
N PRO A 35 12.42 13.45 -8.28
CA PRO A 35 13.80 13.66 -7.89
C PRO A 35 14.75 12.57 -8.39
N PHE A 36 14.24 11.43 -8.88
CA PHE A 36 15.06 10.38 -9.47
C PHE A 36 15.38 10.62 -10.95
N LEU A 37 14.68 11.54 -11.63
CA LEU A 37 14.83 11.77 -13.07
C LEU A 37 16.01 12.69 -13.44
N TYR A 38 16.37 13.64 -12.56
CA TYR A 38 17.34 14.69 -12.88
C TYR A 38 18.78 14.46 -12.38
N PRO A 39 19.03 13.77 -11.24
CA PRO A 39 20.38 13.53 -10.72
C PRO A 39 20.87 12.09 -10.90
N ALA A 40 20.29 11.33 -11.84
CA ALA A 40 20.76 9.98 -12.16
C ALA A 40 22.03 10.08 -13.00
N GLU A 41 23.20 9.94 -12.36
CA GLU A 41 24.50 9.95 -13.03
C GLU A 41 25.07 8.53 -13.10
N ALA A 42 25.57 8.16 -14.28
CA ALA A 42 26.22 6.88 -14.50
C ALA A 42 27.72 7.01 -14.22
N PHE A 43 28.19 6.39 -13.14
CA PHE A 43 29.59 6.37 -12.77
C PHE A 43 30.23 5.05 -13.22
N SER A 44 31.37 5.12 -13.91
CA SER A 44 32.20 3.96 -14.20
C SER A 44 33.06 3.61 -12.98
N ASN A 45 32.62 2.64 -12.19
CA ASN A 45 33.40 2.12 -11.07
C ASN A 45 34.35 1.03 -11.56
N THR A 46 35.65 1.24 -11.36
CA THR A 46 36.69 0.23 -11.58
C THR A 46 36.92 -0.54 -10.30
N LEU A 47 36.51 -1.81 -10.26
CA LEU A 47 36.81 -2.71 -9.16
C LEU A 47 38.11 -3.44 -9.48
N GLN A 48 39.11 -3.22 -8.64
CA GLN A 48 40.43 -3.84 -8.76
C GLN A 48 40.56 -4.96 -7.72
N SER A 49 40.92 -6.16 -8.18
CA SER A 49 41.13 -7.35 -7.36
C SER A 49 42.41 -8.06 -7.81
N SER A 50 42.92 -8.99 -6.99
CA SER A 50 44.06 -9.85 -7.34
C SER A 50 43.82 -10.68 -8.61
N TYR A 51 42.56 -10.85 -9.01
CA TYR A 51 42.14 -11.60 -10.20
C TYR A 51 41.92 -10.72 -11.45
N GLY A 52 42.18 -9.40 -11.37
CA GLY A 52 42.07 -8.47 -12.49
C GLY A 52 41.27 -7.20 -12.19
N MET A 53 41.06 -6.39 -13.23
CA MET A 53 40.27 -5.16 -13.17
C MET A 53 38.97 -5.31 -13.95
N ILE A 54 37.84 -4.97 -13.33
CA ILE A 54 36.54 -4.94 -13.98
C ILE A 54 35.97 -3.54 -13.86
N THR A 55 35.71 -2.91 -15.01
CA THR A 55 34.98 -1.64 -15.08
C THR A 55 33.49 -1.92 -15.18
N ARG A 56 32.69 -1.45 -14.23
CA ARG A 56 31.22 -1.52 -14.29
C ARG A 56 30.62 -0.12 -14.30
N LEU A 57 29.68 0.11 -15.21
CA LEU A 57 28.84 1.29 -15.21
C LEU A 57 27.73 1.09 -14.17
N THR A 58 27.68 1.95 -13.16
CA THR A 58 26.67 1.93 -12.09
C THR A 58 25.95 3.25 -12.05
N CYS A 59 24.62 3.21 -12.12
CA CYS A 59 23.78 4.39 -11.98
C CYS A 59 23.55 4.66 -10.49
N PHE A 60 24.03 5.81 -10.02
CA PHE A 60 23.78 6.27 -8.67
C PHE A 60 23.07 7.62 -8.71
N ILE A 61 22.15 7.81 -7.77
CA ILE A 61 21.48 9.08 -7.58
C ILE A 61 22.47 10.03 -6.90
N SER A 62 22.87 11.06 -7.63
CA SER A 62 23.78 12.11 -7.20
C SER A 62 23.01 13.14 -6.34
N LEU A 63 22.61 12.73 -5.13
CA LEU A 63 21.98 13.62 -4.14
C LEU A 63 22.95 13.88 -2.97
N PRO A 64 22.99 15.11 -2.42
CA PRO A 64 23.74 15.40 -1.21
C PRO A 64 23.33 14.44 -0.09
N GLU A 65 24.29 13.88 0.65
CA GLU A 65 24.03 12.78 1.58
C GLU A 65 22.94 13.08 2.62
N LYS A 66 22.92 14.31 3.13
CA LYS A 66 21.90 14.78 4.09
C LYS A 66 20.50 14.73 3.48
N VAL A 67 20.36 15.20 2.23
CA VAL A 67 19.09 15.21 1.49
C VAL A 67 18.70 13.78 1.15
N ARG A 68 19.64 12.97 0.67
CA ARG A 68 19.44 11.55 0.35
C ARG A 68 18.90 10.76 1.54
N LYS A 69 19.54 10.89 2.71
CA LYS A 69 19.13 10.20 3.94
C LYS A 69 17.74 10.64 4.40
N GLY A 70 17.48 11.95 4.43
CA GLY A 70 16.17 12.49 4.80
C GLY A 70 15.06 12.01 3.85
N TYR A 71 15.34 12.04 2.55
CA TYR A 71 14.41 11.63 1.50
C TYR A 71 14.06 10.13 1.56
N TYR A 72 15.06 9.24 1.66
CA TYR A 72 14.77 7.80 1.82
C TYR A 72 14.04 7.48 3.13
N THR A 73 14.36 8.21 4.20
CA THR A 73 13.63 8.07 5.48
C THR A 73 12.16 8.48 5.28
N PHE A 74 11.91 9.60 4.59
CA PHE A 74 10.55 10.03 4.25
C PHE A 74 9.80 8.98 3.42
N LEU A 75 10.42 8.44 2.36
CA LEU A 75 9.83 7.37 1.55
C LEU A 75 9.46 6.15 2.40
N PHE A 76 10.38 5.70 3.25
CA PHE A 76 10.15 4.55 4.11
C PHE A 76 8.98 4.79 5.07
N VAL A 77 8.88 5.96 5.68
CA VAL A 77 7.80 6.25 6.63
C VAL A 77 6.46 6.42 5.92
N PHE A 78 6.39 7.29 4.91
CA PHE A 78 5.12 7.74 4.33
C PHE A 78 4.60 6.84 3.19
N ILE A 79 5.49 6.24 2.40
CA ILE A 79 5.11 5.37 1.29
C ILE A 79 5.05 3.90 1.73
N TYR A 80 5.81 3.50 2.75
CA TYR A 80 5.84 2.11 3.20
C TYR A 80 5.12 1.90 4.55
N ILE A 81 5.61 2.47 5.65
CA ILE A 81 5.08 2.19 7.00
C ILE A 81 3.62 2.64 7.16
N LEU A 82 3.28 3.84 6.69
CA LEU A 82 1.92 4.38 6.84
C LEU A 82 0.87 3.54 6.07
N PRO A 83 1.05 3.21 4.77
CA PRO A 83 0.13 2.32 4.07
C PRO A 83 0.08 0.92 4.69
N LEU A 84 1.22 0.37 5.12
CA LEU A 84 1.28 -0.95 5.73
C LEU A 84 0.48 -1.02 7.04
N THR A 85 0.64 -0.03 7.92
CA THR A 85 -0.10 0.04 9.19
C THR A 85 -1.59 0.26 8.96
N PHE A 86 -1.96 1.09 7.98
CA PHE A 86 -3.35 1.30 7.59
C PHE A 86 -4.00 0.01 7.03
N ILE A 87 -3.30 -0.70 6.13
CA ILE A 87 -3.78 -1.98 5.57
C ILE A 87 -3.91 -3.02 6.69
N ALA A 88 -2.88 -3.18 7.53
CA ALA A 88 -2.92 -4.13 8.63
C ALA A 88 -4.08 -3.84 9.60
N GLY A 89 -4.25 -2.58 10.00
CA GLY A 89 -5.35 -2.17 10.89
C GLY A 89 -6.72 -2.43 10.27
N THR A 90 -6.93 -2.07 9.00
CA THR A 90 -8.21 -2.29 8.32
C THR A 90 -8.51 -3.78 8.11
N CYS A 91 -7.52 -4.58 7.71
CA CYS A 91 -7.66 -6.02 7.58
C CYS A 91 -7.99 -6.70 8.92
N LEU A 92 -7.34 -6.29 10.01
CA LEU A 92 -7.63 -6.81 11.35
C LEU A 92 -9.05 -6.47 11.81
N GLN A 93 -9.54 -5.26 11.55
CA GLN A 93 -10.91 -4.88 11.87
C GLN A 93 -11.93 -5.70 11.06
N VAL A 94 -11.69 -5.88 9.76
CA VAL A 94 -12.55 -6.72 8.90
C VAL A 94 -12.56 -8.17 9.38
N ALA A 95 -11.40 -8.74 9.69
CA ALA A 95 -11.29 -10.09 10.23
C ALA A 95 -12.06 -10.24 11.55
N ARG A 96 -11.92 -9.27 12.47
CA ARG A 96 -12.68 -9.26 13.74
C ARG A 96 -14.19 -9.19 13.54
N CYS A 97 -14.66 -8.39 12.58
CA CYS A 97 -16.09 -8.30 12.27
C CYS A 97 -16.62 -9.62 11.71
N LEU A 98 -15.94 -10.18 10.71
CA LEU A 98 -16.31 -11.46 10.10
C LEU A 98 -16.33 -12.59 11.14
N LEU A 99 -15.33 -12.66 12.02
CA LEU A 99 -15.27 -13.67 13.07
C LEU A 99 -16.35 -13.51 14.15
N LYS A 100 -16.85 -12.30 14.40
CA LYS A 100 -17.95 -12.03 15.33
C LYS A 100 -19.33 -12.39 14.78
N ASP A 101 -19.53 -12.28 13.47
CA ASP A 101 -20.83 -12.60 12.83
C ASP A 101 -21.03 -14.11 12.54
N ILE A 102 -19.93 -14.87 12.43
CA ILE A 102 -19.95 -16.33 12.18
C ILE A 102 -20.69 -17.16 13.26
N PRO A 103 -20.59 -16.91 14.58
CA PRO A 103 -21.25 -17.76 15.56
C PRO A 103 -22.79 -17.65 15.58
N VAL A 104 -23.38 -16.49 15.24
CA VAL A 104 -24.83 -16.26 15.41
C VAL A 104 -25.64 -16.58 14.15
N HIS A 105 -25.09 -16.30 12.95
CA HIS A 105 -25.85 -16.51 11.70
C HIS A 105 -25.96 -17.99 11.31
N ARG A 106 -24.97 -18.82 11.66
CA ARG A 106 -24.97 -20.27 11.37
C ARG A 106 -26.09 -21.00 12.10
N GLN A 107 -26.44 -20.58 13.31
CA GLN A 107 -27.48 -21.22 14.12
C GLN A 107 -28.89 -20.85 13.61
N GLY A 108 -29.09 -19.60 13.18
CA GLY A 108 -30.36 -19.14 12.61
C GLY A 108 -30.63 -19.66 11.19
N SER A 109 -29.61 -19.74 10.33
CA SER A 109 -29.76 -20.26 8.97
C SER A 109 -29.97 -21.77 8.95
N ILE A 110 -29.23 -22.54 9.77
CA ILE A 110 -29.46 -23.99 9.93
C ILE A 110 -30.86 -24.25 10.47
N ARG A 111 -31.29 -23.54 11.52
CA ARG A 111 -32.63 -23.74 12.11
C ARG A 111 -33.76 -23.37 11.13
N ARG A 112 -33.60 -22.33 10.31
CA ARG A 112 -34.56 -22.00 9.23
C ARG A 112 -34.57 -23.05 8.13
N GLN A 113 -33.41 -23.57 7.75
CA GLN A 113 -33.28 -24.59 6.71
C GLN A 113 -33.86 -25.93 7.17
N GLU A 114 -33.69 -26.30 8.45
CA GLU A 114 -34.36 -27.45 9.08
C GLU A 114 -35.88 -27.29 9.14
N THR A 115 -36.38 -26.09 9.42
CA THR A 115 -37.82 -25.83 9.50
C THR A 115 -38.48 -25.91 8.11
N ASN A 116 -37.82 -25.43 7.06
CA ASN A 116 -38.30 -25.57 5.67
C ASN A 116 -38.20 -27.00 5.13
N ARG A 117 -37.28 -27.82 5.65
CA ARG A 117 -37.15 -29.23 5.23
C ARG A 117 -38.19 -30.15 5.88
N ARG A 118 -38.88 -29.70 6.93
CA ARG A 118 -39.95 -30.44 7.63
C ARG A 118 -41.37 -30.09 7.15
N LYS A 119 -41.51 -29.19 6.18
CA LYS A 119 -42.75 -28.93 5.44
C LYS A 119 -42.67 -29.61 4.08
#